data_AF-A0A653WFL2-F1
#
_entry.id   AF-A0A653WFL2-F1
#
_cell.length_a   1.000
_cell.length_b   1.000
_cell.length_c   1.000
_cell.angle_alpha   90.00
_cell.angle_beta   90.00
_cell.angle_gamma   90.00
#
_symmetry.space_group_name_H-M   'P 1'
#
loop_
_entity.id
_entity.type
_entity.pdbx_description
1 polymer ?
#
loop_
_entity_poly.entity_id
_entity_poly.type
_entity_poly.pdbx_seq_one_letter_code
_entity_poly.pdbx_strand_id
1 'polypeptide(L)'
;MTLWYLARAAGVVALVAFTASTVLGALSPGRNRSLKSADIDRRYLVQMAHRSAAITGLVALAAHVVLLVMDSYVNVSIGGALIPYTAGYRPLALALGTIAVYLFTLVAVSGAARGRLATSVRAARAWRSIHVMAYLGWVAAMAHGVLAGTDTGARWTTAVYLACGGAVAVAVAVRLRSRARSAADPLTRARTLERSRS
;
A
#
# COMPACT_ATOMS: atom_id res chain seq x y z
N MET A 1 -2.90 -2.23 -29.82
CA MET A 1 -1.67 -2.99 -29.47
C MET A 1 -0.74 -2.23 -28.54
N THR A 2 -0.46 -0.94 -28.76
CA THR A 2 0.40 -0.13 -27.87
C THR A 2 -0.20 0.13 -26.48
N LEU A 3 -1.50 0.45 -26.41
CA LEU A 3 -2.20 0.72 -25.15
C LEU A 3 -2.18 -0.47 -24.20
N TRP A 4 -2.41 -1.69 -24.71
CA TRP A 4 -2.23 -2.93 -23.97
C TRP A 4 -0.86 -3.07 -23.29
N TYR A 5 0.25 -2.89 -24.02
CA TYR A 5 1.59 -2.98 -23.42
C TYR A 5 1.84 -1.88 -22.38
N LEU A 6 1.37 -0.66 -22.63
CA LEU A 6 1.45 0.45 -21.68
C LEU A 6 0.63 0.17 -20.41
N ALA A 7 -0.58 -0.37 -20.54
CA ALA A 7 -1.43 -0.75 -19.42
C ALA A 7 -0.73 -1.79 -18.53
N ARG A 8 -0.08 -2.78 -19.15
CA ARG A 8 0.69 -3.82 -18.44
C ARG A 8 1.89 -3.24 -17.71
N ALA A 9 2.68 -2.41 -18.39
CA ALA A 9 3.82 -1.73 -17.79
C ALA A 9 3.38 -0.86 -16.61
N ALA A 10 2.29 -0.09 -16.76
CA ALA A 10 1.71 0.72 -15.71
C ALA A 10 1.27 -0.11 -14.50
N GLY A 11 0.69 -1.29 -14.72
CA GLY A 11 0.31 -2.22 -13.65
C GLY A 11 1.52 -2.75 -12.86
N VAL A 12 2.61 -3.11 -13.54
CA VAL A 12 3.86 -3.55 -12.88
C VAL A 12 4.51 -2.40 -12.10
N VAL A 13 4.58 -1.20 -12.69
CA VAL A 13 5.10 0.00 -12.02
C VAL A 13 4.27 0.33 -10.78
N ALA A 14 2.94 0.26 -10.87
CA ALA A 14 2.05 0.48 -9.74
C ALA A 14 2.33 -0.52 -8.61
N LEU A 15 2.47 -1.81 -8.92
CA LEU A 15 2.78 -2.84 -7.93
C LEU A 15 4.12 -2.57 -7.21
N VAL A 16 5.18 -2.27 -7.97
CA VAL A 16 6.51 -1.99 -7.39
C VAL A 16 6.47 -0.73 -6.52
N ALA A 17 5.83 0.34 -6.99
CA ALA A 17 5.72 1.60 -6.27
C ALA A 17 4.90 1.47 -4.99
N PHE A 18 3.75 0.77 -5.03
CA PHE A 18 2.96 0.48 -3.83
C PHE A 18 3.69 -0.46 -2.85
N THR A 19 4.47 -1.42 -3.35
CA THR A 19 5.35 -2.25 -2.51
C THR A 19 6.38 -1.39 -1.78
N ALA A 20 7.10 -0.52 -2.49
CA ALA A 20 8.08 0.38 -1.90
C ALA A 20 7.43 1.30 -0.85
N SER A 21 6.29 1.91 -1.19
CA SER A 21 5.51 2.73 -0.25
C SER A 21 5.12 1.95 1.00
N THR A 22 4.63 0.72 0.85
CA THR A 22 4.20 -0.15 1.96
C THR A 22 5.37 -0.53 2.86
N VAL A 23 6.52 -0.91 2.27
CA VAL A 23 7.75 -1.23 3.01
C VAL A 23 8.27 -0.02 3.79
N LEU A 24 8.35 1.14 3.14
CA LEU A 24 8.79 2.38 3.79
C LEU A 24 7.83 2.81 4.92
N GLY A 25 6.53 2.64 4.73
CA GLY A 25 5.52 2.90 5.75
C GLY A 25 5.59 1.92 6.92
N ALA A 26 5.83 0.64 6.65
CA ALA A 26 6.00 -0.40 7.66
C ALA A 26 7.24 -0.17 8.53
N LEU A 27 8.35 0.23 7.91
CA LEU A 27 9.63 0.47 8.57
C LEU A 27 9.75 1.86 9.20
N SER A 28 8.79 2.75 8.94
CA SER A 28 8.82 4.12 9.45
C SER A 28 8.81 4.13 10.99
N PRO A 29 9.79 4.78 11.66
CA PRO A 29 9.93 4.67 13.11
C PRO A 29 8.78 5.34 13.88
N GLY A 30 8.33 4.74 14.98
CA GLY A 30 7.30 5.33 15.87
C GLY A 30 7.75 6.62 16.57
N ARG A 31 6.78 7.42 17.06
CA ARG A 31 6.99 8.76 17.66
C ARG A 31 7.67 8.75 19.05
N ASN A 32 7.88 7.58 19.66
CA ASN A 32 8.27 7.46 21.08
C ASN A 32 9.77 7.24 21.36
N ARG A 33 10.67 7.40 20.39
CA ARG A 33 12.11 7.39 20.68
C ARG A 33 12.60 8.82 20.84
N SER A 34 13.34 9.11 21.91
CA SER A 34 14.18 10.30 22.00
C SER A 34 15.08 10.32 20.77
N LEU A 35 14.90 11.30 19.88
CA LEU A 35 15.59 11.34 18.60
C LEU A 35 16.82 12.23 18.71
N LYS A 36 17.96 11.69 18.31
CA LYS A 36 19.13 12.52 17.98
C LYS A 36 18.84 13.25 16.66
N SER A 37 19.49 14.38 16.38
CA SER A 37 19.25 15.16 15.15
C SER A 37 19.37 14.33 13.87
N ALA A 38 20.33 13.39 13.80
CA ALA A 38 20.48 12.46 12.67
C ALA A 38 19.25 11.55 12.42
N ASP A 39 18.44 11.27 13.45
CA ASP A 39 17.20 10.49 13.30
C ASP A 39 16.06 11.31 12.69
N ILE A 40 16.12 12.64 12.76
CA ILE A 40 15.10 13.55 12.20
C ILE A 40 15.24 13.60 10.68
N ASP A 41 16.46 13.82 10.18
CA ASP A 41 16.74 13.87 8.74
C ASP A 41 16.36 12.56 8.05
N ARG A 42 16.73 11.42 8.67
CA ARG A 42 16.35 10.10 8.16
C ARG A 42 14.84 9.89 8.10
N ARG A 43 14.09 10.36 9.10
CA ARG A 43 12.62 10.27 9.10
C ARG A 43 11.99 11.11 8.00
N TYR A 44 12.53 12.30 7.78
CA TYR A 44 12.09 13.18 6.70
C TYR A 44 12.31 12.52 5.33
N LEU A 45 13.52 12.00 5.08
CA LEU A 45 13.84 11.30 3.84
C LEU A 45 12.96 10.08 3.60
N VAL A 46 12.74 9.25 4.63
CA VAL A 46 11.84 8.08 4.53
C VAL A 46 10.40 8.51 4.24
N GLN A 47 9.93 9.60 4.86
CA GLN A 47 8.58 10.12 4.61
C GLN A 47 8.44 10.68 3.20
N MET A 48 9.46 11.38 2.69
CA MET A 48 9.48 11.84 1.30
C MET A 48 9.47 10.67 0.33
N ALA A 49 10.32 9.67 0.55
CA ALA A 49 10.39 8.46 -0.28
C ALA A 49 9.09 7.66 -0.26
N HIS A 50 8.44 7.55 0.90
CA HIS A 50 7.12 6.91 1.01
C HIS A 50 6.07 7.68 0.20
N ARG A 51 6.06 9.01 0.31
CA ARG A 51 5.10 9.86 -0.40
C ARG A 51 5.34 9.84 -1.92
N SER A 52 6.59 9.90 -2.36
CA SER A 52 6.92 9.82 -3.79
C SER A 52 6.51 8.46 -4.36
N ALA A 53 6.86 7.36 -3.69
CA ALA A 53 6.45 6.02 -4.09
C ALA A 53 4.92 5.87 -4.13
N ALA A 54 4.20 6.42 -3.13
CA ALA A 54 2.74 6.40 -3.11
C ALA A 54 2.14 7.17 -4.30
N ILE A 55 2.65 8.36 -4.62
CA ILE A 55 2.18 9.17 -5.75
C ILE A 55 2.49 8.47 -7.07
N THR A 56 3.70 7.94 -7.25
CA THR A 56 4.06 7.15 -8.44
C THR A 56 3.13 5.96 -8.61
N GLY A 57 2.82 5.23 -7.54
CA GLY A 57 1.87 4.12 -7.56
C GLY A 57 0.47 4.55 -7.97
N LEU A 58 -0.04 5.66 -7.43
CA LEU A 58 -1.38 6.19 -7.77
C LEU A 58 -1.46 6.66 -9.23
N VAL A 59 -0.45 7.36 -9.73
CA VAL A 59 -0.39 7.81 -11.14
C VAL A 59 -0.33 6.60 -12.07
N ALA A 60 0.52 5.61 -11.76
CA ALA A 60 0.62 4.38 -12.54
C ALA A 60 -0.68 3.55 -12.47
N LEU A 61 -1.36 3.51 -11.33
CA LEU A 61 -2.66 2.86 -11.17
C LEU A 61 -3.74 3.55 -12.01
N ALA A 62 -3.81 4.88 -11.98
CA ALA A 62 -4.73 5.64 -12.80
C ALA A 62 -4.47 5.40 -14.28
N ALA A 63 -3.21 5.45 -14.72
CA ALA A 63 -2.81 5.12 -16.07
C ALA A 63 -3.21 3.69 -16.45
N HIS A 64 -2.94 2.71 -15.58
CA HIS A 64 -3.32 1.30 -15.80
C HIS A 64 -4.82 1.14 -16.06
N VAL A 65 -5.67 1.74 -15.20
CA VAL A 65 -7.14 1.66 -15.35
C VAL A 65 -7.62 2.39 -16.61
N VAL A 66 -7.15 3.63 -16.84
CA VAL A 66 -7.55 4.42 -18.01
C VAL A 66 -7.15 3.72 -19.31
N LEU A 67 -5.92 3.20 -19.38
CA LEU A 67 -5.43 2.50 -20.57
C LEU A 67 -6.23 1.22 -20.83
N LEU A 68 -6.63 0.47 -19.79
CA LEU A 68 -7.46 -0.73 -19.96
C LEU A 68 -8.88 -0.41 -20.45
N VAL A 69 -9.47 0.70 -20.00
CA VAL A 69 -10.81 1.13 -20.44
C VAL A 69 -10.77 1.70 -21.86
N MET A 70 -9.68 2.36 -22.25
CA MET A 70 -9.50 2.91 -23.59
C MET A 70 -9.02 1.88 -24.62
N ASP A 71 -8.48 0.74 -24.18
CA ASP A 71 -7.94 -0.28 -25.07
C ASP A 71 -9.06 -1.15 -25.65
N SER A 72 -9.21 -1.10 -26.98
CA SER A 72 -10.21 -1.85 -27.73
C SER A 72 -9.93 -3.35 -27.80
N TYR A 73 -8.75 -3.81 -27.40
CA TYR A 73 -8.36 -5.22 -27.45
C TYR A 73 -8.89 -6.01 -26.25
N VAL A 74 -8.84 -5.42 -25.03
CA VAL A 74 -9.42 -6.05 -23.83
C VAL A 74 -10.91 -5.75 -23.68
N ASN A 75 -11.37 -4.61 -24.20
CA ASN A 75 -12.76 -4.17 -24.19
C ASN A 75 -13.42 -4.23 -22.79
N VAL A 76 -12.71 -3.71 -21.78
CA VAL A 76 -13.23 -3.61 -20.41
C VAL A 76 -14.18 -2.42 -20.34
N SER A 77 -15.45 -2.69 -20.01
CA SER A 77 -16.42 -1.62 -19.78
C SER A 77 -16.09 -0.85 -18.50
N ILE A 78 -16.52 0.42 -18.43
CA ILE A 78 -16.38 1.25 -17.21
C ILE A 78 -17.01 0.55 -15.99
N GLY A 79 -18.17 -0.09 -16.19
CA GLY A 79 -18.83 -0.92 -15.17
C GLY A 79 -17.93 -2.06 -14.70
N GLY A 80 -17.33 -2.81 -15.63
CA GLY A 80 -16.41 -3.92 -15.32
C GLY A 80 -15.13 -3.50 -14.59
N ALA A 81 -14.69 -2.25 -14.77
CA ALA A 81 -13.54 -1.70 -14.06
C ALA A 81 -13.87 -1.19 -12.64
N LEU A 82 -15.07 -0.62 -12.46
CA LEU A 82 -15.44 0.08 -11.22
C LEU A 82 -16.40 -0.69 -10.33
N ILE A 83 -17.17 -1.65 -10.83
CA ILE A 83 -18.14 -2.39 -10.04
C ILE A 83 -17.63 -3.83 -9.88
N PRO A 84 -17.29 -4.27 -8.64
CA PRO A 84 -16.78 -5.62 -8.42
C PRO A 84 -17.73 -6.68 -8.98
N TYR A 85 -17.18 -7.74 -9.56
CA TYR A 85 -17.89 -8.91 -10.09
C TYR A 85 -18.78 -8.67 -11.33
N THR A 86 -18.81 -7.47 -11.90
CA THR A 86 -19.62 -7.19 -13.10
C THR A 86 -18.92 -7.49 -14.42
N ALA A 87 -17.62 -7.80 -14.38
CA ALA A 87 -16.87 -8.15 -15.58
C ALA A 87 -17.18 -9.58 -16.03
N GLY A 88 -17.51 -9.76 -17.31
CA GLY A 88 -17.76 -11.08 -17.91
C GLY A 88 -16.51 -11.97 -18.02
N TYR A 89 -15.31 -11.40 -17.86
CA TYR A 89 -14.03 -12.09 -17.93
C TYR A 89 -13.31 -12.06 -16.58
N ARG A 90 -12.93 -13.23 -16.04
CA ARG A 90 -12.22 -13.41 -14.75
C ARG A 90 -12.76 -12.52 -13.61
N PRO A 91 -14.06 -12.64 -13.27
CA PRO A 91 -14.78 -11.69 -12.39
C PRO A 91 -14.13 -11.51 -11.02
N LEU A 92 -13.59 -12.58 -10.42
CA LEU A 92 -12.88 -12.50 -9.14
C LEU A 92 -11.59 -11.68 -9.25
N ALA A 93 -10.79 -11.91 -10.28
CA ALA A 93 -9.52 -11.21 -10.45
C ALA A 93 -9.77 -9.71 -10.66
N LEU A 94 -10.76 -9.35 -11.48
CA LEU A 94 -11.12 -7.95 -11.71
C LEU A 94 -11.73 -7.29 -10.46
N ALA A 95 -12.60 -8.00 -9.72
CA ALA A 95 -13.12 -7.53 -8.44
C ALA A 95 -12.01 -7.15 -7.44
N LEU A 96 -10.95 -7.98 -7.35
CA LEU A 96 -9.78 -7.67 -6.51
C LEU A 96 -9.06 -6.39 -6.96
N GLY A 97 -8.95 -6.17 -8.27
CA GLY A 97 -8.39 -4.94 -8.85
C GLY A 97 -9.22 -3.71 -8.47
N THR A 98 -10.54 -3.79 -8.63
CA THR A 98 -11.47 -2.72 -8.22
C THR A 98 -11.39 -2.43 -6.72
N ILE A 99 -11.36 -3.46 -5.88
CA ILE A 99 -11.20 -3.32 -4.43
C ILE A 99 -9.86 -2.65 -4.10
N ALA A 100 -8.78 -3.02 -4.77
CA ALA A 100 -7.48 -2.38 -4.59
C ALA A 100 -7.53 -0.88 -4.94
N VAL A 101 -8.18 -0.50 -6.05
CA VAL A 101 -8.40 0.90 -6.43
C VAL A 101 -9.10 1.67 -5.32
N TYR A 102 -10.17 1.12 -4.76
CA TYR A 102 -10.91 1.73 -3.67
C TYR A 102 -10.07 1.90 -2.40
N LEU A 103 -9.36 0.86 -1.99
CA LEU A 103 -8.53 0.89 -0.80
C LEU A 103 -7.37 1.88 -0.95
N PHE A 104 -6.67 1.90 -2.09
CA PHE A 104 -5.58 2.85 -2.32
C PHE A 104 -6.09 4.29 -2.41
N THR A 105 -7.25 4.52 -3.03
CA THR A 105 -7.86 5.86 -3.08
C THR A 105 -8.23 6.34 -1.67
N LEU A 106 -8.89 5.49 -0.87
CA LEU A 106 -9.25 5.80 0.51
C LEU A 106 -8.03 6.12 1.38
N VAL A 107 -6.97 5.31 1.27
CA VAL A 107 -5.72 5.49 2.00
C VAL A 107 -4.97 6.76 1.54
N ALA A 108 -5.00 7.08 0.24
CA ALA A 108 -4.38 8.28 -0.31
C ALA A 108 -5.08 9.55 0.17
N VAL A 109 -6.41 9.60 0.08
CA VAL A 109 -7.23 10.73 0.55
C VAL A 109 -7.05 10.93 2.05
N SER A 110 -7.16 9.85 2.84
CA SER A 110 -6.92 9.93 4.29
C SER A 110 -5.48 10.35 4.63
N GLY A 111 -4.48 9.91 3.85
CA GLY A 111 -3.08 10.32 3.97
C GLY A 111 -2.87 11.82 3.70
N ALA A 112 -3.47 12.35 2.63
CA ALA A 112 -3.43 13.77 2.31
C ALA A 112 -4.12 14.62 3.38
N ALA A 113 -5.23 14.12 3.94
CA ALA A 113 -5.98 14.78 5.01
C ALA A 113 -5.33 14.62 6.41
N ARG A 114 -4.19 13.94 6.55
CA ARG A 114 -3.56 13.64 7.86
C ARG A 114 -3.39 14.87 8.74
N GLY A 115 -2.98 16.02 8.17
CA GLY A 115 -2.78 17.26 8.93
C GLY A 115 -4.06 17.78 9.60
N ARG A 116 -5.22 17.56 8.96
CA ARG A 116 -6.54 17.95 9.48
C ARG A 116 -7.16 16.87 10.37
N LEU A 117 -6.85 15.59 10.12
CA LEU A 117 -7.40 14.45 10.86
C LEU A 117 -6.61 14.10 12.14
N ALA A 118 -5.36 14.56 12.27
CA ALA A 118 -4.54 14.26 13.44
C ALA A 118 -4.66 15.30 14.57
N THR A 119 -5.72 16.12 14.57
CA THR A 119 -5.98 17.21 15.54
C THR A 119 -6.36 16.70 16.94
N SER A 120 -6.92 15.49 17.03
CA SER A 120 -7.29 14.83 18.29
C SER A 120 -6.71 13.40 18.37
N VAL A 121 -6.51 12.88 19.58
CA VAL A 121 -6.04 11.50 19.81
C VAL A 121 -6.97 10.48 19.15
N ARG A 122 -8.31 10.68 19.23
CA ARG A 122 -9.30 9.79 18.61
C ARG A 122 -9.21 9.85 17.09
N ALA A 123 -9.12 11.05 16.52
CA ALA A 123 -9.04 11.25 15.08
C ALA A 123 -7.71 10.72 14.50
N ALA A 124 -6.59 10.90 15.20
CA ALA A 124 -5.31 10.30 14.85
C ALA A 124 -5.31 8.76 14.95
N ARG A 125 -6.15 8.16 15.80
CA ARG A 125 -6.34 6.70 15.85
C ARG A 125 -7.18 6.22 14.66
N ALA A 126 -8.30 6.89 14.37
CA ALA A 126 -9.15 6.58 13.22
C ALA A 126 -8.37 6.67 11.90
N TRP A 127 -7.61 7.74 11.71
CA TRP A 127 -6.72 7.90 10.55
C TRP A 127 -5.74 6.73 10.39
N ARG A 128 -5.08 6.30 11.48
CA ARG A 128 -4.18 5.14 11.44
C ARG A 128 -4.90 3.85 11.09
N SER A 129 -6.10 3.63 11.62
CA SER A 129 -6.90 2.44 11.31
C SER A 129 -7.24 2.38 9.82
N ILE A 130 -7.66 3.50 9.23
CA ILE A 130 -7.92 3.61 7.77
C ILE A 130 -6.63 3.39 7.00
N HIS A 131 -5.53 4.04 7.38
CA HIS A 131 -4.28 3.97 6.65
C HIS A 131 -3.65 2.56 6.67
N VAL A 132 -3.89 1.76 7.72
CA VAL A 132 -3.49 0.35 7.77
C VAL A 132 -4.21 -0.51 6.73
N MET A 133 -5.36 -0.08 6.20
CA MET A 133 -6.03 -0.79 5.10
C MET A 133 -5.19 -0.80 3.81
N ALA A 134 -4.11 -0.01 3.73
CA ALA A 134 -3.12 -0.09 2.65
C ALA A 134 -2.55 -1.51 2.48
N TYR A 135 -2.38 -2.27 3.57
CA TYR A 135 -1.92 -3.66 3.48
C TYR A 135 -2.93 -4.54 2.76
N LEU A 136 -4.24 -4.34 3.02
CA LEU A 136 -5.30 -5.06 2.31
C LEU A 136 -5.35 -4.66 0.84
N GLY A 137 -5.20 -3.36 0.54
CA GLY A 137 -5.11 -2.87 -0.83
C GLY A 137 -3.94 -3.47 -1.61
N TRP A 138 -2.78 -3.58 -0.97
CA TRP A 138 -1.60 -4.22 -1.55
C TRP A 138 -1.79 -5.72 -1.79
N VAL A 139 -2.39 -6.46 -0.83
CA VAL A 139 -2.71 -7.88 -1.00
C VAL A 139 -3.69 -8.08 -2.16
N ALA A 140 -4.75 -7.26 -2.22
CA ALA A 140 -5.73 -7.31 -3.31
C ALA A 140 -5.08 -7.02 -4.67
N ALA A 141 -4.19 -6.02 -4.76
CA ALA A 141 -3.46 -5.70 -5.99
C ALA A 141 -2.50 -6.81 -6.42
N MET A 142 -1.79 -7.43 -5.47
CA MET A 142 -0.91 -8.58 -5.75
C MET A 142 -1.73 -9.77 -6.27
N ALA A 143 -2.82 -10.11 -5.58
CA ALA A 143 -3.70 -11.20 -5.99
C ALA A 143 -4.35 -10.92 -7.35
N HIS A 144 -4.81 -9.69 -7.60
CA HIS A 144 -5.28 -9.25 -8.91
C HIS A 144 -4.21 -9.47 -9.99
N GLY A 145 -2.97 -9.00 -9.76
CA GLY A 145 -1.86 -9.17 -10.70
C GLY A 145 -1.59 -10.64 -11.04
N VAL A 146 -1.52 -11.51 -10.02
CA VAL A 146 -1.29 -12.96 -10.21
C VAL A 146 -2.43 -13.62 -10.97
N LEU A 147 -3.69 -13.31 -10.63
CA LEU A 147 -4.88 -13.96 -11.19
C LEU A 147 -5.31 -13.41 -12.55
N ALA A 148 -5.10 -12.13 -12.82
CA ALA A 148 -5.45 -11.48 -14.08
C ALA A 148 -4.27 -11.43 -15.07
N GLY A 149 -3.03 -11.45 -14.57
CA GLY A 149 -1.83 -11.30 -15.37
C GLY A 149 -1.65 -12.40 -16.40
N THR A 150 -1.59 -12.01 -17.68
CA THR A 150 -1.29 -12.93 -18.77
C THR A 150 0.18 -13.37 -18.81
N ASP A 151 1.08 -12.63 -18.15
CA ASP A 151 2.52 -12.99 -18.04
C ASP A 151 2.87 -13.69 -16.72
N THR A 152 1.90 -14.11 -15.91
CA THR A 152 2.20 -14.79 -14.63
C THR A 152 3.08 -16.04 -14.81
N GLY A 153 3.05 -16.69 -15.99
CA GLY A 153 3.93 -17.79 -16.35
C GLY A 153 5.35 -17.38 -16.81
N ALA A 154 5.61 -16.10 -17.05
CA ALA A 154 6.91 -15.60 -17.44
C ALA A 154 7.82 -15.44 -16.21
N ARG A 155 9.05 -15.96 -16.30
CA ARG A 155 10.03 -15.98 -15.19
C ARG A 155 10.27 -14.59 -14.58
N TRP A 156 10.27 -13.55 -15.42
CA TRP A 156 10.51 -12.17 -14.97
C TRP A 156 9.33 -11.64 -14.11
N THR A 157 8.08 -11.93 -14.49
CA THR A 157 6.91 -11.48 -13.74
C THR A 157 6.80 -12.21 -12.41
N THR A 158 7.06 -13.52 -12.41
CA THR A 158 7.15 -14.30 -11.17
C THR A 158 8.22 -13.75 -10.23
N ALA A 159 9.40 -13.40 -10.75
CA ALA A 159 10.47 -12.80 -9.94
C ALA A 159 10.04 -11.46 -9.32
N VAL A 160 9.31 -10.62 -10.05
CA VAL A 160 8.74 -9.36 -9.52
C VAL A 160 7.76 -9.64 -8.38
N TYR A 161 6.84 -10.59 -8.54
CA TYR A 161 5.87 -10.95 -7.51
C TYR A 161 6.55 -11.50 -6.24
N LEU A 162 7.52 -12.39 -6.39
CA LEU A 162 8.29 -12.94 -5.27
C LEU A 162 9.12 -11.86 -4.57
N ALA A 163 9.77 -10.97 -5.31
CA ALA A 163 10.55 -9.87 -4.74
C ALA A 163 9.65 -8.91 -3.95
N CYS A 164 8.50 -8.53 -4.51
CA CYS A 164 7.55 -7.65 -3.83
C CYS A 164 6.96 -8.31 -2.57
N GLY A 165 6.55 -9.59 -2.69
CA GLY A 165 6.03 -10.37 -1.56
C GLY A 165 7.05 -10.54 -0.45
N GLY A 166 8.28 -10.92 -0.80
CA GLY A 166 9.39 -11.06 0.14
C GLY A 166 9.72 -9.74 0.86
N ALA A 167 9.79 -8.64 0.11
CA ALA A 167 10.08 -7.32 0.69
C ALA A 167 9.03 -6.89 1.72
N VAL A 168 7.74 -7.04 1.40
CA VAL A 168 6.64 -6.72 2.34
C VAL A 168 6.65 -7.66 3.54
N ALA A 169 6.83 -8.96 3.33
CA ALA A 169 6.89 -9.95 4.42
C ALA A 169 8.03 -9.64 5.41
N VAL A 170 9.23 -9.34 4.90
CA VAL A 170 10.37 -8.94 5.73
C VAL A 170 10.07 -7.64 6.49
N ALA A 171 9.53 -6.63 5.81
CA ALA A 171 9.20 -5.35 6.44
C ALA A 171 8.17 -5.50 7.57
N VAL A 172 7.12 -6.30 7.36
CA VAL A 172 6.11 -6.62 8.38
C VAL A 172 6.74 -7.40 9.53
N ALA A 173 7.56 -8.41 9.27
CA ALA A 173 8.25 -9.18 10.31
C ALA A 173 9.14 -8.29 11.18
N VAL A 174 9.92 -7.39 10.56
CA VAL A 174 10.74 -6.39 11.27
C VAL A 174 9.84 -5.47 12.12
N ARG A 175 8.72 -5.01 11.57
CA ARG A 175 7.77 -4.15 12.28
C ARG A 175 7.16 -4.84 13.50
N LEU A 176 6.73 -6.10 13.38
CA LEU A 176 6.17 -6.87 14.48
C LEU A 176 7.22 -7.14 15.57
N ARG A 177 8.43 -7.55 15.20
CA ARG A 177 9.56 -7.71 16.14
C ARG A 177 9.89 -6.40 16.87
N SER A 178 9.85 -5.26 16.16
CA SER A 178 10.07 -3.95 16.78
C SER A 178 9.00 -3.60 17.82
N ARG A 179 7.72 -3.94 17.57
CA ARG A 179 6.62 -3.72 18.53
C ARG A 179 6.77 -4.60 19.75
N ALA A 180 7.08 -5.89 19.55
CA ALA A 180 7.27 -6.84 20.64
C ALA A 180 8.41 -6.39 21.58
N ARG A 181 9.55 -5.97 21.01
CA ARG A 181 10.66 -5.41 21.80
C ARG A 181 10.28 -4.16 22.59
N SER A 182 9.54 -3.24 21.99
CA SER A 182 9.08 -2.03 22.69
C SER A 182 8.05 -2.34 23.79
N ALA A 183 7.23 -3.38 23.65
CA ALA A 183 6.27 -3.78 24.68
C ALA A 183 6.96 -4.48 25.87
N ALA A 184 8.05 -5.19 25.62
CA ALA A 184 8.84 -5.87 26.65
C ALA A 184 9.78 -4.91 27.44
N ASP A 185 9.96 -3.68 26.97
CA ASP A 185 10.80 -2.68 27.63
C ASP A 185 10.26 -2.31 29.02
N PRO A 186 11.04 -2.52 30.11
CA PRO A 186 10.64 -2.21 31.48
C PRO A 186 10.14 -0.78 31.67
N LEU A 187 10.70 0.20 30.96
CA LEU A 187 10.30 1.61 31.06
C LEU A 187 8.92 1.86 30.44
N THR A 188 8.59 1.15 29.36
CA THR A 188 7.25 1.22 28.76
C THR A 188 6.23 0.53 29.68
N ARG A 189 6.59 -0.59 30.31
CA ARG A 189 5.75 -1.30 31.27
C ARG A 189 5.46 -0.43 32.51
N ALA A 190 6.48 0.21 33.08
CA ALA A 190 6.35 1.12 34.22
C ALA A 190 5.38 2.29 33.94
N ARG A 191 5.54 2.98 32.80
CA ARG A 191 4.62 4.06 32.38
C ARG A 191 3.17 3.60 32.21
N THR A 192 2.96 2.35 31.78
CA THR A 192 1.61 1.80 31.58
C THR A 192 0.93 1.51 32.92
N LEU A 193 1.70 1.04 33.91
CA LEU A 193 1.22 0.80 35.28
C LEU A 193 0.89 2.12 35.99
N GLU A 194 1.75 3.14 35.88
CA GLU A 194 1.47 4.47 36.43
C GLU A 194 0.17 5.06 35.88
N ARG A 195 -0.04 4.97 34.56
CA ARG A 195 -1.25 5.48 33.90
C ARG A 195 -2.53 4.69 34.23
N SER A 196 -2.40 3.48 34.76
CA SER A 196 -3.55 2.67 35.23
C SER A 196 -3.96 2.99 36.67
N ARG A 197 -3.12 3.70 37.42
CA ARG A 197 -3.36 4.11 38.80
C ARG A 197 -3.93 5.53 38.93
N SER A 198 -3.90 6.31 37.84
CA SER A 198 -4.46 7.67 37.71
C SER A 198 -5.81 7.64 37.02
#